data_AF-A0A519JUZ5-F1
#
_entry.id   AF-A0A519JUZ5-F1
#
_cell.length_a   1.000
_cell.length_b   1.000
_cell.length_c   1.000
_cell.angle_alpha   90.00
_cell.angle_beta   90.00
_cell.angle_gamma   90.00
#
_symmetry.space_group_name_H-M   'P 1'
#
loop_
_entity.id
_entity.type
_entity.pdbx_description
1 polymer ?
#
loop_
_entity_poly.entity_id
_entity_poly.type
_entity_poly.pdbx_seq_one_letter_code
_entity_poly.pdbx_strand_id
1 'polypeptide(L)'
;MTVTRNSGTPIVMDANDDDGKYMMIQENNVGNEIALVGYNTTTTDFGIYGLAFPKTVSTGTYNLVQDGTYTATVSSSSDQQFVLTSGTMTVTSHSGNNIVGTFSYAGHIGASNISIGGSFNITTH
;
A
#
# COMPACT_ATOMS: atom_id res chain seq x y z
N MET A 1 8.03 -1.19 2.39
CA MET A 1 6.81 -0.50 2.88
C MET A 1 6.94 -0.42 4.38
N THR A 2 6.50 0.67 4.99
CA THR A 2 6.57 0.87 6.43
C THR A 2 5.17 1.08 6.99
N VAL A 3 4.84 0.37 8.06
CA VAL A 3 3.54 0.45 8.75
C VAL A 3 3.76 0.83 10.21
N THR A 4 3.01 1.81 10.68
CA THR A 4 2.98 2.23 12.09
C THR A 4 1.56 2.10 12.62
N ARG A 5 1.39 1.43 13.76
CA ARG A 5 0.10 1.34 14.48
C ARG A 5 0.19 2.11 15.80
N ASN A 6 -0.79 2.96 16.10
CA ASN A 6 -0.89 3.73 17.35
C ASN A 6 0.42 4.43 17.78
N SER A 7 1.15 5.01 16.83
CA SER A 7 2.47 5.65 17.06
C SER A 7 3.56 4.71 17.62
N GLY A 8 3.39 3.39 17.48
CA GLY A 8 4.38 2.39 17.91
C GLY A 8 5.60 2.31 16.99
N THR A 9 6.45 1.32 17.24
CA THR A 9 7.63 1.06 16.41
C THR A 9 7.21 0.74 14.97
N PRO A 10 7.80 1.37 13.95
CA PRO A 10 7.52 1.07 12.57
C PRO A 10 7.88 -0.38 12.22
N ILE A 11 6.94 -1.05 11.57
CA ILE A 11 7.10 -2.37 10.97
C ILE A 11 7.54 -2.16 9.54
N VAL A 12 8.69 -2.72 9.16
CA VAL A 12 9.19 -2.67 7.78
C VAL A 12 8.82 -3.99 7.10
N MET A 13 8.13 -3.90 5.98
CA MET A 13 7.91 -5.02 5.07
C MET A 13 8.92 -4.96 3.94
N ASP A 14 9.44 -6.13 3.58
CA ASP A 14 10.43 -6.31 2.54
C ASP A 14 10.04 -7.44 1.57
N ALA A 15 10.92 -7.75 0.62
CA ALA A 15 10.64 -8.71 -0.43
C ALA A 15 10.89 -10.17 -0.02
N ASN A 16 11.28 -10.44 1.22
CA ASN A 16 11.51 -11.78 1.76
C ASN A 16 10.38 -12.13 2.74
N ASP A 17 9.99 -13.41 2.77
CA ASP A 17 8.95 -13.89 3.69
C ASP A 17 9.53 -14.64 4.90
N ASP A 18 10.83 -14.46 5.17
CA ASP A 18 11.54 -15.22 6.21
C ASP A 18 11.09 -14.86 7.62
N ASP A 19 10.54 -13.66 7.80
CA ASP A 19 10.18 -13.09 9.10
C ASP A 19 8.71 -12.66 9.18
N GLY A 20 7.86 -13.14 8.26
CA GLY A 20 6.44 -12.88 8.21
C GLY A 20 6.03 -11.43 7.89
N LYS A 21 6.96 -10.60 7.39
CA LYS A 21 6.72 -9.21 6.94
C LYS A 21 7.07 -9.05 5.47
N TYR A 22 6.22 -9.62 4.62
CA TYR A 22 6.45 -9.69 3.19
C TYR A 22 5.73 -8.59 2.41
N MET A 23 6.25 -8.23 1.24
CA MET A 23 5.61 -7.35 0.27
C MET A 23 5.80 -7.89 -1.13
N MET A 24 4.75 -7.78 -1.94
CA MET A 24 4.76 -8.12 -3.36
C MET A 24 4.18 -7.01 -4.21
N ILE A 25 4.55 -7.04 -5.50
CA ILE A 25 3.90 -6.27 -6.55
C ILE A 25 3.02 -7.25 -7.34
N GLN A 26 1.79 -6.87 -7.60
CA GLN A 26 0.84 -7.58 -8.43
C GLN A 26 0.50 -6.73 -9.65
N GLU A 27 0.43 -7.38 -10.80
CA GLU A 27 0.04 -6.75 -12.05
C GLU A 27 -1.18 -7.47 -12.61
N ASN A 28 -2.29 -6.72 -12.73
CA ASN A 28 -3.52 -7.23 -13.31
C ASN A 28 -3.68 -6.69 -14.73
N ASN A 29 -3.49 -7.57 -15.71
CA ASN A 29 -3.61 -7.24 -17.14
C ASN A 29 -5.06 -7.03 -17.59
N VAL A 30 -6.03 -7.65 -16.93
CA VAL A 30 -7.45 -7.49 -17.27
C VAL A 30 -7.99 -6.16 -16.75
N GLY A 31 -7.52 -5.73 -15.57
CA GLY A 31 -7.89 -4.47 -14.93
C GLY A 31 -7.01 -3.27 -15.28
N ASN A 32 -5.91 -3.46 -16.02
CA ASN A 32 -4.88 -2.44 -16.25
C ASN A 32 -4.37 -1.80 -14.95
N GLU A 33 -4.11 -2.62 -13.95
CA GLU A 33 -3.82 -2.21 -12.57
C GLU A 33 -2.49 -2.77 -12.06
N ILE A 34 -1.81 -1.99 -11.23
CA ILE A 34 -0.68 -2.39 -10.39
C ILE A 34 -1.12 -2.29 -8.95
N ALA A 35 -0.81 -3.31 -8.16
CA ALA A 35 -1.01 -3.28 -6.72
C ALA A 35 0.29 -3.59 -5.96
N LEU A 36 0.58 -2.82 -4.92
CA LEU A 36 1.60 -3.14 -3.93
C LEU A 36 0.86 -3.70 -2.72
N VAL A 37 1.20 -4.94 -2.37
CA VAL A 37 0.53 -5.65 -1.28
C VAL A 37 1.55 -6.05 -0.25
N GLY A 38 1.42 -5.49 0.95
CA GLY A 38 2.18 -5.86 2.13
C GLY A 38 1.39 -6.82 3.02
N TYR A 39 2.07 -7.79 3.60
CA TYR A 39 1.54 -8.78 4.54
C TYR A 39 2.33 -8.72 5.84
N ASN A 40 1.64 -8.80 6.98
CA ASN A 40 2.27 -8.99 8.27
C ASN A 40 1.55 -10.10 9.05
N THR A 41 2.26 -11.19 9.30
CA THR A 41 1.79 -12.36 10.07
C THR A 41 2.36 -12.41 11.50
N THR A 42 3.29 -11.52 11.85
CA THR A 42 4.02 -11.54 13.13
C THR A 42 3.31 -10.84 14.28
N THR A 43 2.30 -10.02 13.99
CA THR A 43 1.51 -9.34 15.02
C THR A 43 0.22 -10.11 15.27
N THR A 44 -0.31 -10.04 16.49
CA THR A 44 -1.61 -10.65 16.85
C THR A 44 -2.76 -10.17 15.94
N ASP A 45 -2.59 -9.00 15.32
CA ASP A 45 -3.44 -8.53 14.23
C ASP A 45 -2.75 -8.74 12.89
N PHE A 46 -3.06 -9.85 12.23
CA PHE A 46 -2.72 -10.07 10.82
C PHE A 46 -3.15 -8.84 10.02
N GLY A 47 -2.31 -8.38 9.10
CA GLY A 47 -2.60 -7.20 8.29
C GLY A 47 -2.20 -7.42 6.83
N ILE A 48 -3.14 -7.16 5.92
CA ILE A 48 -2.88 -6.96 4.49
C ILE A 48 -2.99 -5.47 4.23
N TYR A 49 -1.99 -4.88 3.60
CA TYR A 49 -1.89 -3.45 3.33
C TYR A 49 -1.73 -3.26 1.83
N GLY A 50 -2.68 -2.59 1.19
CA GLY A 50 -2.73 -2.45 -0.25
C GLY A 50 -2.62 -1.00 -0.71
N LEU A 51 -1.91 -0.81 -1.82
CA LEU A 51 -1.97 0.37 -2.68
C LEU A 51 -2.25 -0.13 -4.10
N ALA A 52 -3.27 0.36 -4.79
CA ALA A 52 -3.49 0.03 -6.20
C ALA A 52 -3.69 1.28 -7.07
N PHE A 53 -3.20 1.22 -8.31
CA PHE A 53 -3.26 2.31 -9.28
C PHE A 53 -3.14 1.79 -10.72
N PRO A 54 -3.54 2.58 -11.74
CA PRO A 54 -3.46 2.15 -13.13
C PRO A 54 -2.02 1.96 -13.60
N LYS A 55 -1.77 0.92 -14.42
CA LYS A 55 -0.48 0.75 -15.11
C LYS A 55 -0.10 1.95 -15.96
N THR A 56 -1.09 2.70 -16.44
CA THR A 56 -0.92 3.88 -17.31
C THR A 56 -0.86 5.21 -16.54
N VAL A 57 -0.64 5.18 -15.22
CA VAL A 57 -0.61 6.39 -14.38
C VAL A 57 0.40 7.42 -14.89
N SER A 58 0.04 8.70 -15.02
CA SER A 58 1.01 9.72 -15.41
C SER A 58 1.87 10.17 -14.21
N THR A 59 2.94 10.94 -14.46
CA THR A 59 3.64 11.61 -13.37
C THR A 59 2.72 12.65 -12.72
N GLY A 60 2.68 12.68 -11.39
CA GLY A 60 1.78 13.56 -10.64
C GLY A 60 1.54 13.08 -9.22
N THR A 61 0.74 13.85 -8.47
CA THR A 61 0.30 13.48 -7.12
C THR A 61 -1.21 13.23 -7.13
N TYR A 62 -1.60 12.10 -6.55
CA TYR A 62 -2.98 11.59 -6.55
C TYR A 62 -3.44 11.36 -5.12
N ASN A 63 -4.67 11.77 -4.82
CA ASN A 63 -5.30 11.42 -3.55
C ASN A 63 -5.66 9.94 -3.55
N LEU A 64 -5.39 9.27 -2.44
CA LEU A 64 -5.79 7.89 -2.23
C LEU A 64 -7.21 7.85 -1.66
N VAL A 65 -7.99 6.88 -2.12
CA VAL A 65 -9.38 6.64 -1.71
C VAL A 65 -9.55 5.15 -1.34
N GLN A 66 -10.65 4.79 -0.67
CA GLN A 66 -10.91 3.38 -0.35
C GLN A 66 -11.46 2.60 -1.54
N ASP A 67 -12.20 3.29 -2.41
CA ASP A 67 -12.80 2.75 -3.63
C ASP A 67 -12.64 3.77 -4.75
N GLY A 68 -12.17 3.32 -5.92
CA GLY A 68 -11.85 4.16 -7.06
C GLY A 68 -10.58 3.74 -7.79
N THR A 69 -9.93 4.71 -8.45
CA THR A 69 -8.76 4.44 -9.31
C THR A 69 -7.43 4.36 -8.56
N TYR A 70 -7.26 5.15 -7.51
CA TYR A 70 -6.04 5.20 -6.69
C TYR A 70 -6.40 4.75 -5.28
N THR A 71 -6.30 3.46 -5.03
CA THR A 71 -6.89 2.86 -3.83
C THR A 71 -5.85 2.59 -2.76
N ALA A 72 -6.26 2.76 -1.51
CA ALA A 72 -5.49 2.36 -0.35
C ALA A 72 -6.37 1.51 0.58
N THR A 73 -5.89 0.32 0.91
CA THR A 73 -6.65 -0.66 1.69
C THR A 73 -5.84 -1.17 2.86
N VAL A 74 -6.56 -1.51 3.94
CA VAL A 74 -6.03 -2.32 5.03
C VAL A 74 -7.09 -3.35 5.38
N SER A 75 -6.72 -4.62 5.35
CA SER A 75 -7.52 -5.71 5.88
C SER A 75 -6.82 -6.28 7.09
N SER A 76 -7.58 -6.67 8.11
CA SER A 76 -7.02 -7.30 9.30
C SER A 76 -7.86 -8.49 9.75
N SER A 77 -7.39 -9.22 10.75
CA SER A 77 -8.20 -10.24 11.43
C SER A 77 -9.34 -9.67 12.28
N SER A 78 -9.44 -8.34 12.42
CA SER A 78 -10.57 -7.69 13.10
C SER A 78 -11.80 -7.64 12.20
N ASP A 79 -12.99 -7.81 12.80
CA ASP A 79 -14.28 -7.58 12.12
C ASP A 79 -14.52 -6.08 11.82
N GLN A 80 -13.69 -5.19 12.36
CA GLN A 80 -13.77 -3.76 12.11
C GLN A 80 -13.14 -3.41 10.76
N GLN A 81 -13.86 -2.62 9.97
CA GLN A 81 -13.37 -2.15 8.69
C GLN A 81 -12.36 -1.02 8.86
N PHE A 82 -11.37 -0.99 7.98
CA PHE A 82 -10.50 0.16 7.84
C PHE A 82 -11.28 1.36 7.30
N VAL A 83 -11.02 2.53 7.85
CA VAL A 83 -11.53 3.81 7.36
C VAL A 83 -10.34 4.71 7.07
N LEU A 84 -10.19 5.05 5.78
CA LEU A 84 -9.12 5.94 5.32
C LEU A 84 -9.44 7.37 5.72
N THR A 85 -8.50 8.07 6.33
CA THR A 85 -8.67 9.49 6.72
C THR A 85 -7.87 10.42 5.83
N SER A 86 -6.73 9.96 5.32
CA SER A 86 -5.89 10.72 4.39
C SER A 86 -4.96 9.80 3.61
N GLY A 87 -4.56 10.21 2.42
CA GLY A 87 -3.51 9.52 1.70
C GLY A 87 -3.19 10.13 0.35
N THR A 88 -1.94 10.00 -0.06
CA THR A 88 -1.43 10.49 -1.33
C THR A 88 -0.43 9.50 -1.91
N MET A 89 -0.43 9.38 -3.23
CA MET A 89 0.62 8.74 -4.02
C MET A 89 1.22 9.78 -4.96
N THR A 90 2.55 9.83 -5.07
CA THR A 90 3.25 10.69 -6.02
C THR A 90 4.07 9.81 -6.97
N VAL A 91 3.78 9.90 -8.27
CA VAL A 91 4.57 9.27 -9.33
C VAL A 91 5.56 10.32 -9.84
N THR A 92 6.84 10.08 -9.60
CA THR A 92 7.92 10.99 -10.00
C THR A 92 8.46 10.69 -11.38
N SER A 93 8.33 9.45 -11.86
CA SER A 93 8.73 9.05 -13.21
C SER A 93 7.85 7.92 -13.72
N HIS A 94 7.47 8.01 -14.99
CA HIS A 94 6.91 6.88 -15.74
C HIS A 94 7.47 6.92 -17.17
N SER A 95 8.35 5.97 -17.50
CA SER A 95 9.00 5.89 -18.81
C SER A 95 9.05 4.45 -19.30
N GLY A 96 8.44 4.19 -20.46
CA GLY A 96 8.25 2.84 -20.96
C GLY A 96 7.49 2.00 -19.94
N ASN A 97 8.12 0.92 -19.47
CA ASN A 97 7.55 0.03 -18.48
C ASN A 97 7.99 0.36 -17.04
N ASN A 98 8.74 1.44 -16.80
CA ASN A 98 9.27 1.75 -15.47
C ASN A 98 8.47 2.87 -14.80
N ILE A 99 7.99 2.62 -13.59
CA ILE A 99 7.23 3.56 -12.76
C ILE A 99 7.92 3.73 -11.41
N VAL A 100 8.21 4.98 -11.05
CA VAL A 100 8.87 5.34 -9.78
C VAL A 100 8.01 6.33 -9.02
N GLY A 101 7.85 6.11 -7.72
CA GLY A 101 7.04 6.98 -6.89
C GLY A 101 7.14 6.72 -5.40
N THR A 102 6.34 7.48 -4.66
CA THR A 102 6.16 7.38 -3.22
C THR A 102 4.69 7.37 -2.86
N PHE A 103 4.37 6.88 -1.68
CA PHE A 103 3.01 6.92 -1.14
C PHE A 103 3.03 7.07 0.36
N SER A 104 1.96 7.62 0.90
CA SER A 104 1.67 7.69 2.32
C SER A 104 0.16 7.73 2.51
N TYR A 105 -0.38 6.92 3.40
CA TYR A 105 -1.79 6.95 3.77
C TYR A 105 -2.00 6.58 5.23
N ALA A 106 -3.06 7.11 5.82
CA ALA A 106 -3.42 6.88 7.20
C ALA A 106 -4.92 6.71 7.35
N GLY A 107 -5.30 5.99 8.40
CA GLY A 107 -6.68 5.71 8.73
C GLY A 107 -6.78 4.99 10.07
N HIS A 108 -7.91 4.34 10.31
CA HIS A 108 -8.15 3.62 11.55
C HIS A 108 -8.91 2.31 11.34
N ILE A 109 -8.67 1.34 12.23
CA ILE A 109 -9.46 0.12 12.41
C ILE A 109 -9.93 0.12 13.85
N GLY A 110 -11.22 0.39 14.07
CA GLY A 110 -11.73 0.63 15.42
C GLY A 110 -11.03 1.79 16.10
N ALA A 111 -10.47 1.54 17.29
CA ALA A 111 -9.71 2.53 18.05
C ALA A 111 -8.24 2.66 17.60
N SER A 112 -7.76 1.77 16.71
CA SER A 112 -6.35 1.75 16.31
C SER A 112 -6.11 2.63 15.10
N ASN A 113 -5.22 3.62 15.25
CA ASN A 113 -4.71 4.42 14.15
C ASN A 113 -3.62 3.66 13.40
N ILE A 114 -3.63 3.76 12.08
CA ILE A 114 -2.65 3.11 11.20
C ILE A 114 -2.10 4.16 10.24
N SER A 115 -0.79 4.15 10.04
CA SER A 115 -0.11 4.95 9.02
C SER A 115 0.81 4.05 8.22
N ILE A 116 0.73 4.14 6.90
CA ILE A 116 1.50 3.35 5.96
C ILE A 116 2.20 4.29 4.98
N GLY A 117 3.45 4.00 4.64
CA GLY A 117 4.16 4.74 3.61
C GLY A 117 5.29 3.95 2.97
N GLY A 118 5.82 4.47 1.88
CA GLY A 118 6.96 3.88 1.20
C GLY A 118 7.29 4.54 -0.14
N SER A 119 8.29 3.97 -0.79
CA SER A 119 8.66 4.26 -2.16
C SER A 119 8.57 2.99 -3.00
N PHE A 120 8.39 3.16 -4.31
CA PHE A 120 8.38 2.06 -5.27
C PHE A 120 9.16 2.41 -6.53
N ASN A 121 9.73 1.37 -7.12
CA ASN A 121 10.34 1.37 -8.45
C ASN A 121 9.93 0.05 -9.10
N ILE A 122 8.99 0.12 -10.05
CA ILE A 122 8.28 -1.02 -10.62
C ILE A 122 8.59 -1.08 -12.10
N THR A 123 8.94 -2.28 -12.58
CA THR A 123 9.05 -2.58 -14.01
C THR A 123 7.86 -3.44 -14.41
N THR A 124 6.99 -2.91 -15.28
CA THR A 124 5.77 -3.57 -15.74
C THR A 124 6.03 -4.49 -16.94
N HIS A 125 5.20 -5.51 -17.11
CA HIS A 125 5.29 -6.46 -18.23
C HIS A 125 4.03 -6.46 -19.12
#